data_AF-A0AA41V1U7-F1
#
_entry.id   AF-A0AA41V1U7-F1
#
_cell.length_a   1.000
_cell.length_b   1.000
_cell.length_c   1.000
_cell.angle_alpha   90.00
_cell.angle_beta   90.00
_cell.angle_gamma   90.00
#
_symmetry.space_group_name_H-M   'P 1'
#
loop_
_entity.id
_entity.type
_entity.pdbx_description
1 polymer ?
#
loop_
_entity_poly.entity_id
_entity_poly.type
_entity_poly.pdbx_seq_one_letter_code
_entity_poly.pdbx_strand_id
1 'polypeptide(L)'
;MLGAKELAIAWGDNPQHWYWRSYPGGSRFAEVAELQWVCWLEIRGKLEMRLLSPNTFYAAYLVIKFKQDVYGFDYEPVTANIEVVGRVGGSNSVWCSKNRQIHLSPNGGQGHHFARKRGDGWMEVEMGHFYNGELEDGESREVHMSVLETERLGAKYGLIVQGMEVRPKVDT
;
A
#
# COMPACT_ATOMS: atom_id res chain seq x y z
N MET A 1 -1.54 10.83 2.84
CA MET A 1 -0.59 9.70 2.70
C MET A 1 -0.41 9.11 4.08
N LEU A 2 -0.46 7.79 4.19
CA LEU A 2 -0.18 7.05 5.41
C LEU A 2 1.29 6.68 5.44
N GLY A 3 2.03 7.08 6.47
CA GLY A 3 3.40 6.64 6.67
C GLY A 3 3.46 5.20 7.16
N ALA A 4 4.63 4.57 7.08
CA ALA A 4 4.80 3.16 7.46
C ALA A 4 4.30 2.85 8.89
N LYS A 5 4.44 3.79 9.84
CA LYS A 5 3.95 3.66 11.22
C LYS A 5 2.43 3.69 11.37
N GLU A 6 1.73 4.21 10.37
CA GLU A 6 0.26 4.23 10.31
C GLU A 6 -0.30 2.96 9.63
N LEU A 7 0.58 2.10 9.10
CA LEU A 7 0.20 0.84 8.47
C LEU A 7 0.17 -0.29 9.50
N ALA A 8 -0.80 -1.19 9.36
CA ALA A 8 -0.78 -2.47 10.03
C ALA A 8 0.09 -3.43 9.20
N ILE A 9 1.26 -3.76 9.73
CA ILE A 9 2.22 -4.69 9.10
C ILE A 9 2.25 -5.96 9.94
N ALA A 10 2.00 -7.11 9.32
CA ALA A 10 2.08 -8.39 10.00
C ALA A 10 3.51 -8.62 10.55
N TRP A 11 3.59 -8.97 11.83
CA TRP A 11 4.83 -9.06 12.62
C TRP A 11 5.66 -7.77 12.68
N GLY A 12 5.07 -6.60 12.40
CA GLY A 12 5.77 -5.32 12.41
C GLY A 12 6.39 -4.94 13.75
N ASP A 13 5.90 -5.51 14.85
CA ASP A 13 6.42 -5.35 16.21
C ASP A 13 7.60 -6.30 16.53
N ASN A 14 7.85 -7.31 15.69
CA ASN A 14 8.93 -8.26 15.86
C ASN A 14 10.19 -7.81 15.10
N PRO A 15 11.29 -7.46 15.79
CA PRO A 15 12.53 -7.02 15.16
C PRO A 15 13.21 -8.11 14.33
N GLN A 16 12.88 -9.40 14.49
CA GLN A 16 13.39 -10.44 13.60
C GLN A 16 12.81 -10.35 12.18
N HIS A 17 11.66 -9.68 12.02
CA HIS A 17 10.94 -9.56 10.77
C HIS A 17 11.00 -8.13 10.21
N TRP A 18 10.92 -7.11 11.06
CA TRP A 18 10.87 -5.71 10.62
C TRP A 18 11.74 -4.79 11.48
N TYR A 19 12.52 -3.93 10.82
CA TYR A 19 13.21 -2.82 11.46
C TYR A 19 12.53 -1.50 11.14
N TRP A 20 12.27 -0.72 12.19
CA TRP A 20 11.85 0.67 12.07
C TRP A 20 13.08 1.55 12.17
N ARG A 21 13.32 2.35 11.13
CA ARG A 21 14.51 3.21 11.10
C ARG A 21 14.26 4.51 10.39
N SER A 22 15.02 5.53 10.77
CA SER A 22 15.19 6.71 9.94
C SER A 22 15.93 6.34 8.66
N TYR A 23 15.48 6.92 7.54
CA TYR A 23 16.07 6.67 6.24
C TYR A 23 16.82 7.92 5.76
N PRO A 24 18.15 8.00 6.00
CA PRO A 24 18.96 9.11 5.51
C PRO A 24 18.99 9.06 3.98
N GLY A 25 18.35 10.03 3.33
CA GLY A 25 18.21 10.06 1.87
C GLY A 25 16.79 10.39 1.36
N GLY A 26 16.03 11.22 2.08
CA GLY A 26 14.80 11.83 1.56
C GLY A 26 13.51 11.04 1.79
N SER A 27 13.33 10.40 2.95
CA SER A 27 11.98 10.00 3.36
C SER A 27 11.19 11.21 3.85
N ARG A 28 9.91 11.32 3.48
CA ARG A 28 8.99 12.33 4.02
C ARG A 28 8.47 11.99 5.42
N PHE A 29 8.71 10.78 5.90
CA PHE A 29 8.40 10.34 7.26
C PHE A 29 9.68 10.06 8.05
N ALA A 30 9.62 10.27 9.36
CA ALA A 30 10.73 10.08 10.28
C ALA A 30 11.24 8.62 10.31
N GLU A 31 10.34 7.66 10.10
CA GLU A 31 10.65 6.23 10.09
C GLU A 31 10.02 5.53 8.88
N VAL A 32 10.72 4.51 8.39
CA VAL A 32 10.26 3.56 7.37
C VAL A 32 10.35 2.14 7.94
N ALA A 33 9.59 1.21 7.37
CA ALA A 33 9.66 -0.21 7.74
C ALA A 33 10.59 -0.96 6.78
N GLU A 34 11.69 -1.49 7.28
CA GLU A 34 12.59 -2.37 6.53
C GLU A 34 12.31 -3.84 6.87
N LEU A 35 11.91 -4.59 5.87
CA LEU A 35 11.73 -6.03 5.95
C LEU A 35 13.09 -6.71 6.11
N GLN A 36 13.28 -7.37 7.25
CA GLN A 36 14.35 -8.34 7.44
C GLN A 36 13.90 -9.63 6.76
N TRP A 37 13.08 -10.48 7.38
CA TRP A 37 12.73 -11.76 6.76
C TRP A 37 11.29 -12.15 7.05
N VAL A 38 10.52 -12.51 6.02
CA VAL A 38 9.19 -13.13 6.18
C VAL A 38 8.90 -14.11 5.03
N CYS A 39 8.06 -15.11 5.27
CA CYS A 39 7.42 -15.88 4.21
C CYS A 39 6.02 -15.34 3.88
N TRP A 40 5.29 -14.89 4.89
CA TRP A 40 3.98 -14.25 4.78
C TRP A 40 4.15 -12.73 4.77
N LEU A 41 3.73 -12.08 3.69
CA LEU A 41 3.77 -10.63 3.55
C LEU A 41 2.36 -10.07 3.62
N GLU A 42 2.13 -9.18 4.58
CA GLU A 42 0.83 -8.52 4.74
C GLU A 42 1.03 -7.12 5.29
N ILE A 43 0.63 -6.13 4.48
CA ILE A 43 0.68 -4.71 4.80
C ILE A 43 -0.70 -4.14 4.52
N ARG A 44 -1.31 -3.49 5.51
CA ARG A 44 -2.63 -2.88 5.39
C ARG A 44 -2.61 -1.42 5.80
N GLY A 45 -3.29 -0.58 5.03
CA GLY A 45 -3.55 0.81 5.33
C GLY A 45 -5.06 1.07 5.34
N LYS A 46 -5.49 2.01 6.17
CA LYS A 46 -6.88 2.43 6.26
C LYS A 46 -6.93 3.95 6.28
N LEU A 47 -7.84 4.52 5.49
CA LEU A 47 -8.04 5.96 5.42
C LEU A 47 -9.53 6.28 5.42
N GLU A 48 -9.93 7.21 6.27
CA GLU A 48 -11.30 7.74 6.26
C GLU A 48 -11.53 8.58 5.01
N MET A 49 -12.57 8.27 4.23
CA MET A 49 -12.81 8.93 2.94
C MET A 49 -13.30 10.37 3.08
N ARG A 50 -13.85 10.76 4.25
CA ARG A 50 -14.18 12.16 4.56
C ARG A 50 -12.97 13.10 4.59
N LEU A 51 -11.75 12.55 4.68
CA LEU A 51 -10.50 13.31 4.59
C LEU A 51 -10.08 13.59 3.14
N LEU A 52 -10.81 13.03 2.18
CA LEU A 52 -10.60 13.20 0.75
C LEU A 52 -11.69 14.12 0.19
N SER A 53 -11.36 14.83 -0.88
CA SER A 53 -12.33 15.66 -1.60
C SER A 53 -13.45 14.77 -2.17
N PRO A 54 -14.73 15.16 -2.02
CA PRO A 54 -15.85 14.43 -2.62
C PRO A 54 -15.82 14.55 -4.15
N ASN A 55 -16.65 13.74 -4.80
CA ASN A 55 -16.81 13.62 -6.25
C ASN A 55 -15.49 13.48 -7.03
N THR A 56 -14.55 12.71 -6.48
CA THR A 56 -13.20 12.59 -7.03
C THR A 56 -12.82 11.11 -7.16
N PHE A 57 -12.29 10.72 -8.33
CA PHE A 57 -11.62 9.44 -8.49
C PHE A 57 -10.23 9.49 -7.87
N TYR A 58 -9.89 8.49 -7.09
CA TYR A 58 -8.60 8.36 -6.43
C TYR A 58 -7.89 7.09 -6.87
N ALA A 59 -6.57 7.16 -6.99
CA ALA A 59 -5.70 6.00 -7.11
C ALA A 59 -4.84 5.87 -5.84
N ALA A 60 -4.68 4.63 -5.39
CA ALA A 60 -3.85 4.28 -4.25
C ALA A 60 -2.52 3.68 -4.73
N TYR A 61 -1.44 4.03 -4.05
CA TYR A 61 -0.08 3.64 -4.39
C TYR A 61 0.65 3.12 -3.17
N LEU A 62 1.39 2.02 -3.33
CA LEU A 62 2.39 1.58 -2.36
C LEU A 62 3.72 2.25 -2.73
N VAL A 63 4.39 2.90 -1.75
CA VAL A 63 5.67 3.60 -1.95
C VAL A 63 6.80 2.87 -1.21
N ILE A 64 7.81 2.44 -1.96
CA ILE A 64 8.83 1.48 -1.52
C ILE A 64 10.23 1.77 -2.06
N LYS A 65 11.22 1.14 -1.44
CA LYS A 65 12.60 0.96 -1.91
C LYS A 65 13.02 -0.47 -1.65
N PHE A 66 14.20 -0.83 -2.16
CA PHE A 66 14.83 -2.12 -1.91
C PHE A 66 16.24 -1.92 -1.36
N LYS A 67 16.68 -2.85 -0.51
CA LYS A 67 18.10 -3.03 -0.20
C LYS A 67 18.83 -3.58 -1.43
N GLN A 68 20.15 -3.46 -1.42
CA GLN A 68 20.99 -4.01 -2.48
C GLN A 68 20.93 -5.54 -2.55
N ASP A 69 20.76 -6.18 -1.40
CA ASP A 69 20.67 -7.63 -1.17
C ASP A 69 19.22 -8.14 -1.07
N VAL A 70 18.27 -7.43 -1.69
CA VAL A 70 16.86 -7.83 -1.75
C VAL A 70 16.68 -9.25 -2.29
N TYR A 71 15.70 -9.98 -1.75
CA TYR A 71 15.39 -11.35 -2.15
C TYR A 71 13.88 -11.61 -2.14
N GLY A 72 13.41 -12.46 -3.06
CA GLY A 72 12.03 -12.97 -3.08
C GLY A 72 11.02 -12.11 -3.84
N PHE A 73 11.47 -11.14 -4.65
CA PHE A 73 10.60 -10.18 -5.35
C PHE A 73 10.78 -10.13 -6.88
N ASP A 74 11.65 -10.97 -7.46
CA ASP A 74 12.07 -10.83 -8.86
C ASP A 74 11.05 -11.30 -9.89
N TYR A 75 10.18 -12.27 -9.56
CA TYR A 75 9.35 -12.97 -10.55
C TYR A 75 7.86 -13.00 -10.21
N GLU A 76 7.52 -13.15 -8.93
CA GLU A 76 6.13 -13.41 -8.53
C GLU A 76 5.40 -12.13 -8.15
N PRO A 77 4.17 -11.92 -8.67
CA PRO A 77 3.34 -10.82 -8.21
C PRO A 77 2.85 -11.05 -6.78
N VAL A 78 2.48 -9.95 -6.15
CA VAL A 78 1.73 -9.92 -4.89
C VAL A 78 0.32 -9.37 -5.16
N THR A 79 -0.64 -9.75 -4.33
CA THR A 79 -2.01 -9.28 -4.45
C THR A 79 -2.15 -7.92 -3.77
N ALA A 80 -2.52 -6.89 -4.53
CA ALA A 80 -3.03 -5.64 -3.97
C ALA A 80 -4.56 -5.66 -3.92
N ASN A 81 -5.15 -5.14 -2.85
CA ASN A 81 -6.59 -4.96 -2.71
C ASN A 81 -6.93 -3.51 -2.35
N ILE A 82 -8.00 -3.01 -2.96
CA ILE A 82 -8.69 -1.78 -2.58
C ILE A 82 -10.13 -2.15 -2.26
N GLU A 83 -10.52 -1.86 -1.02
CA GLU A 83 -11.87 -2.08 -0.52
C GLU A 83 -12.45 -0.79 0.05
N VAL A 84 -13.68 -0.45 -0.33
CA VAL A 84 -14.43 0.66 0.25
C VAL A 84 -15.52 0.08 1.13
N VAL A 85 -15.36 0.30 2.43
CA VAL A 85 -16.26 -0.20 3.48
C VAL A 85 -16.81 0.95 4.30
N GLY A 86 -17.84 0.69 5.08
CA GLY A 86 -18.55 1.75 5.76
C GLY A 86 -19.87 1.29 6.37
N ARG A 87 -20.65 2.25 6.85
CA ARG A 87 -21.95 1.99 7.47
C ARG A 87 -23.06 2.82 6.82
N VAL A 88 -24.18 2.16 6.57
CA VAL A 88 -25.46 2.78 6.14
C VAL A 88 -26.55 2.29 7.08
N GLY A 89 -27.30 3.21 7.69
CA GLY A 89 -28.40 2.84 8.61
C GLY A 89 -27.98 1.91 9.75
N GLY A 90 -26.73 2.00 10.22
CA GLY A 90 -26.18 1.15 11.27
C GLY A 90 -25.65 -0.22 10.82
N SER A 91 -25.84 -0.61 9.56
CA SER A 91 -25.32 -1.88 9.01
C SER A 91 -24.00 -1.66 8.28
N ASN A 92 -23.08 -2.63 8.37
CA ASN A 92 -21.85 -2.60 7.58
C ASN A 92 -22.16 -2.86 6.09
N SER A 93 -21.46 -2.16 5.21
CA SER A 93 -21.60 -2.29 3.76
C SER A 93 -20.24 -2.24 3.07
N VAL A 94 -20.16 -2.87 1.90
CA VAL A 94 -18.98 -2.88 1.02
C VAL A 94 -19.42 -2.34 -0.34
N TRP A 95 -18.87 -1.22 -0.78
CA TRP A 95 -19.22 -0.57 -2.05
C TRP A 95 -18.32 -0.98 -3.20
N CYS A 96 -17.07 -1.30 -2.89
CA CYS A 96 -16.06 -1.69 -3.87
C CYS A 96 -15.10 -2.65 -3.19
N SER A 97 -14.75 -3.75 -3.86
CA SER A 97 -13.66 -4.63 -3.46
C SER A 97 -13.00 -5.10 -4.74
N LYS A 98 -11.77 -4.63 -4.97
CA LYS A 98 -11.02 -4.91 -6.20
C LYS A 98 -9.61 -5.34 -5.84
N ASN A 99 -9.30 -6.55 -6.23
CA ASN A 99 -7.97 -7.12 -6.16
C ASN A 99 -7.26 -7.04 -7.53
N ARG A 100 -5.95 -6.83 -7.52
CA ARG A 100 -5.10 -6.89 -8.70
C ARG A 100 -3.74 -7.47 -8.34
N GLN A 101 -3.10 -8.11 -9.30
CA GLN A 101 -1.71 -8.52 -9.17
C GLN A 101 -0.80 -7.31 -9.46
N ILE A 102 0.19 -7.09 -8.59
CA ILE A 102 1.24 -6.08 -8.75
C ILE A 102 2.62 -6.72 -8.56
N HIS A 103 3.63 -6.17 -9.23
CA HIS A 103 5.01 -6.66 -9.18
C HIS A 103 5.89 -5.67 -8.43
N LEU A 104 6.46 -6.12 -7.31
CA LEU A 104 7.42 -5.36 -6.50
C LEU A 104 8.85 -5.67 -6.95
N SER A 105 9.15 -5.64 -8.25
CA SER A 105 10.49 -5.99 -8.75
C SER A 105 11.48 -4.83 -8.56
N PRO A 106 12.67 -5.06 -7.99
CA PRO A 106 13.72 -4.04 -7.86
C PRO A 106 14.22 -3.51 -9.21
N ASN A 107 14.23 -4.36 -10.22
CA ASN A 107 14.65 -4.03 -11.58
C ASN A 107 13.53 -3.36 -12.40
N GLY A 108 12.34 -3.24 -11.82
CA GLY A 108 11.15 -2.75 -12.48
C GLY A 108 10.60 -3.73 -13.52
N GLY A 109 9.73 -3.22 -14.39
CA GLY A 109 9.15 -3.95 -15.51
C GLY A 109 8.24 -3.04 -16.33
N GLN A 110 7.55 -3.62 -17.33
CA GLN A 110 6.67 -2.85 -18.20
C GLN A 110 5.21 -2.91 -17.77
N GLY A 111 4.51 -1.77 -17.83
CA GLY A 111 3.08 -1.68 -17.47
C GLY A 111 2.81 -1.11 -16.08
N HIS A 112 1.56 -0.75 -15.81
CA HIS A 112 1.14 -0.02 -14.60
C HIS A 112 1.14 -0.86 -13.32
N HIS A 113 1.32 -2.18 -13.47
CA HIS A 113 1.35 -3.14 -12.37
C HIS A 113 2.74 -3.32 -11.77
N PHE A 114 3.79 -2.75 -12.36
CA PHE A 114 5.15 -2.82 -11.84
C PHE A 114 5.48 -1.58 -11.01
N ALA A 115 6.26 -1.76 -9.96
CA ALA A 115 6.88 -0.65 -9.24
C ALA A 115 7.80 0.15 -10.17
N ARG A 116 7.64 1.48 -10.18
CA ARG A 116 8.38 2.41 -11.04
C ARG A 116 9.07 3.46 -10.21
N LYS A 117 10.26 3.87 -10.65
CA LYS A 117 11.03 4.94 -10.00
C LYS A 117 10.31 6.28 -10.12
N ARG A 118 10.29 7.02 -9.02
CA ARG A 118 9.85 8.41 -8.88
C ARG A 118 11.05 9.36 -9.00
N GLY A 119 10.78 10.65 -9.18
CA GLY A 119 11.82 11.68 -9.23
C GLY A 119 12.56 11.91 -7.90
N ASP A 120 11.98 11.49 -6.78
CA ASP A 120 12.57 11.56 -5.42
C ASP A 120 13.42 10.33 -5.06
N GLY A 121 13.62 9.42 -6.02
CA GLY A 121 14.40 8.20 -5.84
C GLY A 121 13.66 7.06 -5.14
N TRP A 122 12.41 7.23 -4.70
CA TRP A 122 11.54 6.13 -4.27
C TRP A 122 10.93 5.40 -5.47
N MET A 123 10.35 4.23 -5.25
CA MET A 123 9.53 3.53 -6.23
C MET A 123 8.08 3.53 -5.77
N GLU A 124 7.14 3.51 -6.73
CA GLU A 124 5.72 3.35 -6.44
C GLU A 124 5.04 2.42 -7.42
N VAL A 125 3.96 1.77 -6.97
CA VAL A 125 3.09 0.93 -7.79
C VAL A 125 1.63 1.23 -7.48
N GLU A 126 0.79 1.32 -8.51
CA GLU A 126 -0.65 1.54 -8.34
C GLU A 126 -1.33 0.26 -7.82
N MET A 127 -1.90 0.34 -6.63
CA MET A 127 -2.64 -0.76 -5.99
C MET A 127 -4.07 -0.87 -6.55
N GLY A 128 -4.63 0.22 -7.05
CA GLY A 128 -5.98 0.29 -7.59
C GLY A 128 -6.56 1.69 -7.48
N HIS A 129 -7.84 1.81 -7.81
CA HIS A 129 -8.56 3.08 -7.77
C HIS A 129 -9.98 2.91 -7.20
N PHE A 130 -10.51 3.98 -6.65
CA PHE A 130 -11.85 4.06 -6.08
C PHE A 130 -12.44 5.45 -6.29
N TYR A 131 -13.77 5.56 -6.23
CA TYR A 131 -14.47 6.84 -6.32
C TYR A 131 -14.88 7.30 -4.93
N ASN A 132 -14.56 8.53 -4.57
CA ASN A 132 -15.07 9.18 -3.36
C ASN A 132 -16.29 10.01 -3.73
N GLY A 133 -17.49 9.43 -3.67
CA GLY A 133 -18.74 10.17 -3.85
C GLY A 133 -19.13 10.98 -2.62
N GLU A 134 -20.19 11.77 -2.74
CA GLU A 134 -20.81 12.43 -1.59
C GLU A 134 -21.29 11.38 -0.57
N LEU A 135 -21.14 11.74 0.71
CA LEU A 135 -21.63 10.97 1.85
C LEU A 135 -22.97 11.56 2.28
N GLU A 136 -23.96 10.70 2.49
CA GLU A 136 -25.23 11.11 3.11
C GLU A 136 -25.06 11.28 4.63
N ASP A 137 -25.98 12.02 5.26
CA ASP A 137 -25.96 12.24 6.70
C ASP A 137 -26.04 10.91 7.46
N GLY A 138 -25.07 10.69 8.34
CA GLY A 138 -24.95 9.45 9.13
C GLY A 138 -24.22 8.30 8.42
N GLU A 139 -23.78 8.49 7.17
CA GLU A 139 -22.87 7.55 6.51
C GLU A 139 -21.42 7.78 6.94
N SER A 140 -20.67 6.68 7.02
CA SER A 140 -19.22 6.73 7.16
C SER A 140 -18.62 5.75 6.17
N ARG A 141 -17.59 6.18 5.43
CA ARG A 141 -16.84 5.34 4.51
C ARG A 141 -15.34 5.44 4.74
N GLU A 142 -14.68 4.32 4.56
CA GLU A 142 -13.25 4.13 4.69
C GLU A 142 -12.75 3.37 3.47
N VAL A 143 -11.57 3.73 3.01
CA VAL A 143 -10.84 2.92 2.05
C VAL A 143 -9.80 2.08 2.80
N HIS A 144 -9.87 0.77 2.59
CA HIS A 144 -8.94 -0.22 3.10
C HIS A 144 -8.06 -0.65 1.92
N MET A 145 -6.75 -0.57 2.12
CA MET A 145 -5.75 -0.84 1.11
C MET A 145 -4.85 -1.94 1.65
N SER A 146 -4.57 -3.00 0.88
CA SER A 146 -3.66 -4.05 1.33
C SER A 146 -2.77 -4.58 0.24
N VAL A 147 -1.60 -5.08 0.66
CA VAL A 147 -0.65 -5.84 -0.16
C VAL A 147 -0.37 -7.15 0.55
N LEU A 148 -0.65 -8.25 -0.15
CA LEU A 148 -0.73 -9.60 0.39
C LEU A 148 0.08 -10.59 -0.46
N GLU A 149 0.92 -11.37 0.20
CA GLU A 149 1.46 -12.64 -0.28
C GLU A 149 1.47 -13.60 0.91
N THR A 150 0.39 -14.34 1.08
CA THR A 150 0.12 -15.14 2.28
C THR A 150 -0.11 -16.62 1.96
N GLU A 151 0.00 -17.00 0.69
CA GLU A 151 -0.38 -18.33 0.20
C GLU A 151 0.84 -19.13 -0.23
N ARG A 152 1.77 -18.50 -0.96
CA ARG A 152 2.95 -19.18 -1.50
C ARG A 152 4.06 -19.30 -0.48
N LEU A 153 4.09 -18.39 0.49
CA LEU A 153 5.00 -18.43 1.63
C LEU A 153 6.49 -18.48 1.22
N GLY A 154 6.83 -17.84 0.10
CA GLY A 154 8.22 -17.71 -0.35
C GLY A 154 8.97 -16.72 0.53
N ALA A 155 10.23 -17.03 0.88
CA ALA A 155 11.05 -16.13 1.69
C ALA A 155 11.27 -14.78 0.99
N LYS A 156 11.09 -13.68 1.73
CA LYS A 156 11.24 -12.30 1.27
C LYS A 156 12.10 -11.53 2.24
N TYR A 157 12.97 -10.70 1.70
CA TYR A 157 13.91 -9.88 2.45
C TYR A 157 14.20 -8.57 1.73
N GLY A 158 14.45 -7.50 2.47
CA GLY A 158 15.04 -6.27 1.95
C GLY A 158 14.08 -5.30 1.28
N LEU A 159 12.76 -5.48 1.43
CA LEU A 159 11.77 -4.46 1.08
C LEU A 159 11.80 -3.32 2.09
N ILE A 160 11.75 -2.07 1.64
CA ILE A 160 11.67 -0.89 2.49
C ILE A 160 10.38 -0.16 2.17
N VAL A 161 9.45 -0.10 3.10
CA VAL A 161 8.14 0.51 2.94
C VAL A 161 8.17 1.91 3.53
N GLN A 162 7.91 2.92 2.69
CA GLN A 162 7.70 4.29 3.15
C GLN A 162 6.27 4.52 3.62
N GLY A 163 5.29 3.97 2.90
CA GLY A 163 3.88 4.21 3.19
C GLY A 163 2.95 3.90 2.02
N MET A 164 1.69 4.31 2.17
CA MET A 164 0.67 4.25 1.14
C MET A 164 0.15 5.66 0.81
N GLU A 165 0.03 5.98 -0.47
CA GLU A 165 -0.40 7.28 -0.96
C GLU A 165 -1.70 7.18 -1.74
N VAL A 166 -2.64 8.09 -1.45
CA VAL A 166 -3.90 8.23 -2.18
C VAL A 166 -3.85 9.57 -2.90
N ARG A 167 -4.02 9.56 -4.22
CA ARG A 167 -3.93 10.76 -5.08
C ARG A 167 -5.15 10.86 -6.01
N PRO A 168 -5.69 12.07 -6.25
CA PRO A 168 -6.70 12.27 -7.28
C PRO A 168 -6.19 11.74 -8.62
N LYS A 169 -7.04 10.97 -9.30
CA LYS A 169 -6.81 10.53 -10.67
C LYS A 169 -7.45 11.57 -11.57
N VAL A 170 -6.63 12.28 -12.34
CA VAL A 170 -7.15 13.16 -13.38
C VAL A 170 -7.63 12.27 -14.51
N ASP A 171 -8.87 12.45 -14.96
CA ASP A 171 -9.36 11.79 -16.18
C ASP A 171 -8.48 12.29 -17.33
N THR A 172 -7.64 11.40 -17.86
CA THR A 172 -6.89 11.59 -19.11
C THR A 172 -7.47 10.72 -20.19
#